data_AF-A0AA44HZ19-F1
#
_entry.id   AF-A0AA44HZ19-F1
#
_cell.length_a   1.000
_cell.length_b   1.000
_cell.length_c   1.000
_cell.angle_alpha   90.00
_cell.angle_beta   90.00
_cell.angle_gamma   90.00
#
_symmetry.space_group_name_H-M   'P 1'
#
loop_
_entity.id
_entity.type
_entity.pdbx_description
1 polymer ?
#
loop_
_entity_poly.entity_id
_entity_poly.type
_entity_poly.pdbx_seq_one_letter_code
_entity_poly.pdbx_strand_id
1 'polypeptide(L)'
;MVQLNLAKVLLLGEKNNGYVRYEIFSKEGERADYPEKIVVYREKILEVNGDKYWAKTDEIINLEHLGFQKDGFQMAITYNMRPSRDMFSAIDECKKHYCKNC
;
A
#
# COMPACT_ATOMS: atom_id res chain seq x y z
N MET A 1 -8.93 8.94 -18.25
CA MET A 1 -7.99 9.05 -17.12
C MET A 1 -8.74 8.70 -15.85
N VAL A 2 -8.22 7.77 -15.05
CA VAL A 2 -8.80 7.42 -13.76
C VAL A 2 -8.20 8.35 -12.72
N GLN A 3 -9.03 9.13 -12.03
CA GLN A 3 -8.58 9.97 -10.93
C GLN A 3 -8.44 9.12 -9.66
N LEU A 4 -7.30 9.26 -8.98
CA LEU A 4 -6.99 8.57 -7.74
C LEU A 4 -7.04 9.57 -6.58
N ASN A 5 -7.77 9.22 -5.54
CA ASN A 5 -7.86 10.00 -4.30
C ASN A 5 -7.03 9.34 -3.22
N LEU A 6 -6.28 10.15 -2.46
CA LEU A 6 -5.58 9.66 -1.29
C LEU A 6 -6.61 9.26 -0.22
N ALA A 7 -6.76 7.95 0.00
CA ALA A 7 -7.75 7.42 0.93
C ALA A 7 -7.19 7.28 2.34
N LYS A 8 -5.91 6.89 2.47
CA LYS A 8 -5.27 6.72 3.77
C LYS A 8 -3.76 6.91 3.70
N VAL A 9 -3.19 7.45 4.78
CA VAL A 9 -1.75 7.49 5.02
C VAL A 9 -1.45 6.62 6.23
N LEU A 10 -0.46 5.74 6.12
CA LEU A 10 0.04 4.90 7.19
C LEU A 10 1.53 5.19 7.38
N LEU A 11 1.94 5.47 8.62
CA LEU A 11 3.34 5.67 8.98
C LEU A 11 3.79 4.50 9.85
N LEU A 12 4.78 3.73 9.38
CA LEU A 12 5.39 2.64 10.12
C LEU A 12 6.86 2.96 10.34
N GLY A 13 7.37 2.74 11.54
CA GLY A 13 8.76 3.05 11.85
C GLY A 13 9.02 3.14 13.34
N GLU A 14 10.29 3.10 13.67
CA GLU A 14 10.78 3.34 15.03
C GLU A 14 11.82 4.46 15.00
N LYS A 15 11.93 5.17 16.14
CA LYS A 15 12.80 6.35 16.27
C LYS A 15 14.26 6.07 15.89
N ASN A 16 14.71 4.81 15.98
CA ASN A 16 16.08 4.40 15.69
C ASN A 16 16.30 3.89 14.26
N ASN A 17 15.27 3.34 13.60
CA ASN A 17 15.38 2.73 12.25
C ASN A 17 14.80 3.60 11.13
N GLY A 18 14.29 4.78 11.48
CA GLY A 18 13.61 5.66 10.55
C GLY A 18 12.15 5.26 10.33
N TYR A 19 11.46 6.09 9.54
CA TYR A 19 10.05 5.90 9.24
C TYR A 19 9.84 5.63 7.74
N VAL A 20 8.81 4.83 7.47
CA VAL A 20 8.28 4.53 6.14
C VAL A 20 6.83 5.00 6.10
N ARG A 21 6.53 5.86 5.13
CA ARG A 21 5.19 6.39 4.87
C ARG A 21 4.59 5.66 3.68
N TYR A 22 3.40 5.10 3.90
CA TYR A 22 2.59 4.43 2.90
C TYR A 22 1.38 5.30 2.60
N GLU A 23 1.20 5.66 1.33
CA GLU A 23 0.03 6.37 0.84
C GLU A 23 -0.85 5.43 0.04
N ILE A 24 -2.04 5.15 0.55
CA ILE A 24 -3.02 4.26 -0.05
C ILE A 24 -4.04 5.13 -0.80
N PHE A 25 -4.12 4.91 -2.11
CA PHE A 25 -5.01 5.61 -3.01
C PHE A 25 -6.18 4.72 -3.39
N SER A 26 -7.37 5.30 -3.43
CA SER A 26 -8.59 4.68 -3.95
C SER A 26 -9.07 5.43 -5.17
N LYS A 27 -9.82 4.76 -6.02
CA LYS A 27 -10.32 5.35 -7.26
C LYS A 27 -11.48 6.30 -6.98
N GLU A 28 -11.47 7.47 -7.60
CA GLU A 28 -12.57 8.43 -7.50
C GLU A 28 -13.86 7.86 -8.11
N GLY A 29 -14.98 8.01 -7.40
CA GLY A 29 -16.28 7.48 -7.81
C GLY A 29 -16.53 6.01 -7.44
N GLU A 30 -15.52 5.29 -6.95
CA GLU A 30 -15.69 3.98 -6.30
C GLU A 30 -15.78 4.13 -4.77
N ARG A 31 -16.03 3.02 -4.07
CA ARG A 31 -15.97 3.03 -2.60
C ARG A 31 -14.56 3.43 -2.15
N ALA A 32 -14.46 4.44 -1.29
CA ALA A 32 -13.19 4.87 -0.71
C ALA A 32 -12.43 3.72 0.00
N ASP A 33 -13.18 2.71 0.44
CA ASP A 33 -12.67 1.51 1.10
C ASP A 33 -12.05 0.48 0.14
N TYR A 34 -12.06 0.73 -1.18
CA TYR A 34 -11.45 -0.11 -2.20
C TYR A 34 -10.10 0.46 -2.65
N PRO A 35 -8.98 0.00 -2.06
CA PRO A 35 -7.65 0.53 -2.34
C PRO A 35 -7.17 0.08 -3.72
N GLU A 36 -6.78 1.05 -4.56
CA GLU A 36 -6.30 0.81 -5.91
C GLU A 36 -4.77 0.74 -5.99
N LYS A 37 -4.08 1.65 -5.31
CA LYS A 37 -2.62 1.78 -5.41
C LYS A 37 -2.03 2.15 -4.06
N ILE A 38 -0.81 1.68 -3.79
CA ILE A 38 -0.03 2.10 -2.63
C ILE A 38 1.29 2.70 -3.12
N VAL A 39 1.66 3.86 -2.59
CA VAL A 39 2.94 4.52 -2.83
C VAL A 39 3.74 4.52 -1.55
N VAL A 40 5.00 4.12 -1.63
CA VAL A 40 5.90 4.03 -0.48
C VAL A 40 6.89 5.20 -0.51
N TYR A 41 7.13 5.77 0.66
CA TYR A 41 8.13 6.81 0.88
C TYR A 41 8.99 6.43 2.07
N ARG A 42 10.30 6.64 1.96
CA ARG A 42 11.24 6.45 3.07
C ARG A 42 11.76 7.79 3.57
N GLU A 43 11.91 7.91 4.88
CA GLU A 43 12.57 9.07 5.48
C GLU A 43 14.04 9.11 5.03
N LYS A 44 14.48 10.25 4.50
CA LYS A 44 15.88 10.55 4.20
C LYS A 44 16.27 11.86 4.87
N ILE A 45 17.56 11.97 5.18
CA ILE A 45 18.15 13.19 5.75
C ILE A 45 18.92 13.88 4.63
N LEU A 46 18.70 15.18 4.48
CA LEU A 46 19.43 16.00 3.53
C LEU A 46 20.82 16.31 4.10
N GLU A 47 21.89 15.94 3.39
CA GLU A 47 23.27 16.08 3.89
C GLU A 47 23.69 17.54 4.13
N VAL A 48 23.05 18.50 3.46
CA VAL A 48 23.44 19.91 3.47
C VAL A 48 23.03 20.63 4.76
N ASN A 49 21.86 20.31 5.31
CA ASN A 49 21.28 21.04 6.44
C ASN A 49 20.69 20.12 7.54
N GLY A 50 20.69 18.80 7.33
CA GLY A 50 20.12 17.84 8.26
C GLY A 50 18.60 17.73 8.23
N ASP A 51 17.92 18.40 7.29
CA ASP A 51 16.46 18.35 7.18
C ASP A 51 15.97 16.97 6.74
N LYS A 52 14.88 16.52 7.33
CA LYS A 52 14.24 15.25 6.99
C LYS A 52 13.22 15.46 5.88
N TYR A 53 13.25 14.60 4.87
CA TYR A 53 12.29 14.60 3.77
C TYR A 53 11.81 13.18 3.42
N TRP A 54 10.63 13.11 2.79
CA TRP A 54 10.05 11.87 2.29
C TRP A 54 10.54 11.62 0.87
N ALA A 55 11.40 10.63 0.69
CA ALA A 55 11.82 10.18 -0.63
C ALA A 55 10.86 9.09 -1.12
N LYS A 56 10.14 9.37 -2.23
CA LYS A 56 9.32 8.36 -2.90
C LYS A 56 10.22 7.22 -3.37
N THR A 57 9.80 5.98 -3.14
CA THR A 57 10.50 4.80 -3.65
C THR A 57 9.81 4.27 -4.91
N ASP A 58 10.56 3.50 -5.70
CA ASP A 58 10.03 2.77 -6.86
C ASP A 58 9.39 1.42 -6.44
N GLU A 59 9.22 1.19 -5.13
CA GLU A 59 8.59 -0.02 -4.59
C GLU A 59 7.10 -0.01 -4.91
N ILE A 60 6.62 -1.11 -5.50
CA ILE A 60 5.22 -1.31 -5.85
C ILE A 60 4.67 -2.42 -4.97
N ILE A 61 3.69 -2.09 -4.12
CA ILE A 61 2.91 -3.09 -3.39
C ILE A 61 1.76 -3.52 -4.30
N ASN A 62 1.84 -4.75 -4.84
CA ASN A 62 0.79 -5.31 -5.68
C ASN A 62 -0.44 -5.66 -4.81
N LEU A 63 -1.63 -5.29 -5.26
CA LEU A 63 -2.92 -5.60 -4.63
C LEU A 63 -3.78 -6.54 -5.48
N GLU A 64 -3.32 -6.98 -6.65
CA GLU A 64 -4.06 -7.85 -7.58
C GLU A 64 -4.38 -9.24 -7.00
N HIS A 65 -3.59 -9.70 -6.03
CA HIS A 65 -3.87 -10.94 -5.31
C HIS A 65 -5.04 -10.82 -4.33
N LEU A 66 -5.49 -9.59 -4.04
CA LEU A 66 -6.64 -9.31 -3.18
C LEU A 66 -7.93 -9.17 -4.00
N GLY A 67 -9.05 -9.61 -3.44
CA GLY A 67 -10.35 -9.55 -4.10
C GLY A 67 -10.56 -10.61 -5.17
N PHE A 68 -11.57 -10.38 -6.01
CA PHE A 68 -11.98 -11.32 -7.06
C PHE A 68 -11.10 -11.18 -8.30
N GLN A 69 -10.68 -12.32 -8.86
CA GLN A 69 -9.95 -12.36 -10.12
C GLN A 69 -10.91 -11.92 -11.24
N LYS A 70 -10.59 -10.81 -11.90
CA LYS A 70 -11.46 -10.18 -12.91
C LYS A 70 -11.65 -11.03 -14.18
N ASP A 71 -10.69 -11.88 -14.51
CA ASP A 71 -10.65 -12.63 -15.76
C ASP A 71 -10.32 -14.11 -15.56
N GLY A 72 -11.07 -14.97 -16.27
CA GLY A 72 -10.90 -16.42 -16.32
C GLY A 72 -12.13 -17.20 -15.85
N PHE A 73 -12.39 -18.35 -16.49
CA PHE A 73 -13.32 -19.33 -15.94
C PHE A 73 -12.79 -19.81 -14.58
N GLN A 74 -13.66 -19.98 -13.60
CA GLN A 74 -13.27 -20.46 -12.27
C GLN A 74 -12.66 -21.86 -12.39
N MET A 75 -11.33 -21.96 -12.38
CA MET A 75 -10.60 -23.23 -12.53
C MET A 75 -10.49 -24.03 -11.23
N ALA A 76 -10.85 -23.44 -10.09
CA ALA A 76 -10.82 -24.11 -8.80
C ALA A 76 -11.87 -23.54 -7.84
N ILE A 77 -12.54 -24.44 -7.11
CA ILE A 77 -13.32 -24.10 -5.92
C ILE A 77 -12.36 -24.22 -4.74
N THR A 78 -11.89 -23.09 -4.22
CA THR A 78 -11.10 -23.07 -2.98
C THR A 78 -12.06 -22.88 -1.81
N TYR A 79 -12.00 -23.78 -0.81
CA TYR A 79 -12.76 -23.62 0.44
C TYR A 79 -12.25 -22.46 1.30
N ASN A 80 -11.06 -21.94 1.01
CA ASN A 80 -10.50 -20.78 1.69
C ASN A 80 -11.07 -19.49 1.08
N MET A 81 -11.71 -18.65 1.90
CA MET A 81 -12.08 -17.30 1.52
C MET A 81 -10.81 -16.51 1.17
N ARG A 82 -10.71 -15.97 -0.06
CA ARG A 82 -9.66 -14.99 -0.37
C ARG A 82 -9.94 -13.70 0.41
N PRO A 83 -8.91 -13.02 0.92
CA PRO A 83 -9.09 -11.72 1.56
C PRO A 83 -9.70 -10.73 0.56
N SER A 84 -10.70 -9.99 1.03
CA SER A 84 -11.30 -8.89 0.27
C SER A 84 -10.25 -7.84 -0.04
N ARG A 85 -10.35 -7.20 -1.21
CA ARG A 85 -9.59 -5.98 -1.49
C ARG A 85 -10.26 -4.82 -0.76
N ASP A 86 -9.94 -4.72 0.52
CA ASP A 86 -10.39 -3.67 1.42
C ASP A 86 -9.21 -2.95 2.08
N MET A 87 -9.52 -1.85 2.77
CA MET A 87 -8.52 -1.03 3.46
C MET A 87 -7.73 -1.83 4.52
N PHE A 88 -8.35 -2.80 5.19
CA PHE A 88 -7.66 -3.61 6.20
C PHE A 88 -6.60 -4.52 5.58
N SER A 89 -6.95 -5.18 4.48
CA SER A 89 -6.04 -6.05 3.73
C SER A 89 -4.90 -5.25 3.09
N ALA A 90 -5.17 -4.04 2.60
CA ALA A 90 -4.11 -3.14 2.13
C ALA A 90 -3.17 -2.69 3.26
N ILE A 91 -3.68 -2.38 4.45
CA ILE A 91 -2.86 -2.08 5.62
C ILE A 91 -2.00 -3.29 6.02
N ASP A 92 -2.56 -4.50 5.95
CA ASP A 92 -1.83 -5.73 6.24
C ASP A 92 -0.69 -5.96 5.26
N GLU A 93 -0.92 -5.72 3.95
CA GLU A 93 0.15 -5.75 2.95
C GLU A 93 1.24 -4.70 3.21
N CYS A 94 0.89 -3.47 3.63
CA CYS A 94 1.88 -2.47 4.05
C CYS A 94 2.72 -2.96 5.24
N LYS A 95 2.09 -3.60 6.23
CA LYS A 95 2.79 -4.16 7.40
C LYS A 95 3.72 -5.30 7.00
N LYS A 96 3.26 -6.23 6.16
CA LYS A 96 4.08 -7.31 5.60
C LYS A 96 5.27 -6.78 4.82
N HIS A 97 5.05 -5.74 4.01
CA HIS A 97 6.12 -5.07 3.28
C HIS A 97 7.15 -4.47 4.24
N TYR A 98 6.69 -3.73 5.27
CA TYR A 98 7.56 -3.16 6.29
C TYR A 98 8.40 -4.24 6.99
N CYS A 99 7.78 -5.32 7.49
CA CYS A 99 8.51 -6.39 8.19
C CYS A 99 9.50 -7.17 7.32
N LYS A 100 9.37 -7.13 5.98
CA LYS A 100 10.32 -7.79 5.07
C LYS A 100 11.51 -6.89 4.72
N ASN A 101 11.33 -5.57 4.76
CA ASN A 101 12.25 -4.59 4.19
C ASN A 101 12.89 -3.65 5.24
N CYS A 102 12.54 -3.81 6.52
CA CYS A 102 13.08 -3.11 7.68
C CYS A 102 13.42 -4.12 8.78
#